data_AF-C6IV63-F1
#
_entry.id   AF-C6IV63-F1
#
_cell.length_a   1.000
_cell.length_b   1.000
_cell.length_c   1.000
_cell.angle_alpha   90.00
_cell.angle_beta   90.00
_cell.angle_gamma   90.00
#
_symmetry.space_group_name_H-M   'P 1'
#
loop_
_entity.id
_entity.type
_entity.pdbx_description
1 polymer ?
#
loop_
_entity_poly.entity_id
_entity_poly.type
_entity_poly.pdbx_seq_one_letter_code
_entity_poly.pdbx_strand_id
1 'polypeptide(L)'
;MRLFNDIKSGPMSRFITMPIKRSSVLWAHVLTSLFSIALTLVVVFLVALLMGFRSSASLLKWLAVAGILGLFTLALTWLSIIPGLTAKSMEGATAYSYPLIFLPFISSAFVPTETMPKVIRAFAENQPVTSIVDAVRALLYKGTVGNEIWIALAWCVGITVIAYFFASRVFKSKLG
;
A
#
# COMPACT_ATOMS: atom_id res chain seq x y z
N MET A 1 -1.22 -9.67 9.05
CA MET A 1 -1.19 -10.22 10.43
C MET A 1 -2.52 -10.09 11.18
N ARG A 2 -3.12 -8.90 11.33
CA ARG A 2 -4.40 -8.71 12.06
C ARG A 2 -5.52 -9.66 11.57
N LEU A 3 -5.73 -9.74 10.26
CA LEU A 3 -6.72 -10.64 9.65
C LEU A 3 -6.52 -12.13 10.01
N PHE A 4 -5.27 -12.58 10.13
CA PHE A 4 -4.95 -13.98 10.50
C PHE A 4 -5.32 -14.26 11.96
N ASN A 5 -5.00 -13.33 12.86
CA ASN A 5 -5.40 -13.43 14.27
C ASN A 5 -6.92 -13.35 14.44
N ASP A 6 -7.62 -12.51 13.67
CA ASP A 6 -9.08 -12.39 13.71
C ASP A 6 -9.79 -13.67 13.23
N ILE A 7 -9.23 -14.35 12.23
CA ILE A 7 -9.74 -15.65 11.74
C ILE A 7 -9.49 -16.75 12.79
N LYS A 8 -8.31 -16.79 13.42
CA LYS A 8 -7.93 -17.87 14.35
C LYS A 8 -8.53 -17.74 15.75
N SER A 9 -8.89 -16.53 16.17
CA SER A 9 -9.37 -16.24 17.54
C SER A 9 -10.85 -16.60 17.78
N GLY A 10 -11.58 -17.08 16.77
CA GLY A 10 -12.95 -17.57 16.92
C GLY A 10 -14.13 -16.58 16.77
N PRO A 11 -14.02 -15.24 16.85
CA PRO A 11 -15.19 -14.36 16.70
C PRO A 11 -15.75 -14.35 15.27
N MET A 12 -14.93 -14.71 14.27
CA MET A 12 -15.36 -14.82 12.87
C MET A 12 -16.44 -15.89 12.64
N SER A 13 -16.44 -16.96 13.46
CA SER A 13 -17.44 -18.04 13.36
C SER A 13 -18.87 -17.57 13.61
N ARG A 14 -19.05 -16.53 14.45
CA ARG A 14 -20.36 -15.93 14.77
C ARG A 14 -20.87 -14.98 13.70
N PHE A 15 -19.99 -14.32 12.94
CA PHE A 15 -20.41 -13.47 11.83
C PHE A 15 -20.79 -14.27 10.58
N ILE A 16 -20.30 -15.50 10.44
CA ILE A 16 -20.64 -16.41 9.34
C ILE A 16 -22.09 -16.93 9.44
N THR A 17 -22.69 -16.96 10.64
CA THR A 17 -24.09 -17.39 10.86
C THR A 17 -25.10 -16.23 10.77
N MET A 18 -24.65 -14.98 10.67
CA MET A 18 -25.49 -13.80 10.48
C MET A 18 -25.63 -13.47 8.98
N PRO A 19 -26.74 -12.83 8.53
CA PRO A 19 -26.98 -12.49 7.12
C PRO A 19 -26.15 -11.29 6.66
N ILE A 20 -24.83 -11.35 6.87
CA ILE A 20 -23.88 -10.32 6.45
C ILE A 20 -23.30 -10.73 5.10
N LYS A 21 -23.34 -9.83 4.12
CA LYS A 21 -22.66 -10.06 2.84
C LYS A 21 -21.18 -10.27 3.11
N ARG A 22 -20.64 -11.43 2.70
CA ARG A 22 -19.27 -11.86 3.01
C ARG A 22 -18.19 -10.89 2.48
N SER A 23 -18.52 -10.11 1.44
CA SER A 23 -17.70 -9.00 0.94
C SER A 23 -17.54 -7.85 1.95
N SER A 24 -18.53 -7.63 2.82
CA SER A 24 -18.50 -6.57 3.83
C SER A 24 -17.38 -6.75 4.84
N VAL A 25 -16.98 -8.00 5.12
CA VAL A 25 -15.86 -8.31 6.01
C VAL A 25 -14.53 -7.83 5.43
N LEU A 26 -14.27 -8.14 4.15
CA LEU A 26 -13.05 -7.69 3.47
C LEU A 26 -13.02 -6.17 3.37
N TRP A 27 -14.15 -5.54 3.03
CA TRP A 27 -14.26 -4.09 2.96
C TRP A 27 -14.11 -3.40 4.32
N ALA A 28 -14.61 -3.99 5.40
CA ALA A 28 -14.39 -3.46 6.75
C ALA A 28 -12.90 -3.45 7.12
N HIS A 29 -12.16 -4.51 6.79
CA HIS A 29 -10.71 -4.56 6.99
C HIS A 29 -9.97 -3.49 6.17
N VAL A 30 -10.33 -3.36 4.89
CA VAL A 30 -9.75 -2.35 4.01
C VAL A 30 -10.01 -0.94 4.53
N LEU A 31 -11.26 -0.63 4.91
CA LEU A 31 -11.64 0.70 5.39
C LEU A 31 -10.95 1.07 6.70
N THR A 32 -10.88 0.13 7.65
CA THR A 32 -10.19 0.33 8.93
C THR A 32 -8.69 0.55 8.72
N SER A 33 -8.11 -0.15 7.76
CA SER A 33 -6.70 0.01 7.40
C SER A 33 -6.44 1.38 6.77
N LEU A 34 -7.26 1.80 5.80
CA LEU A 34 -7.15 3.12 5.18
C LEU A 34 -7.24 4.25 6.20
N PHE A 35 -8.19 4.17 7.15
CA PHE A 35 -8.31 5.17 8.21
C PHE A 35 -7.07 5.23 9.10
N SER A 36 -6.55 4.06 9.51
CA SER A 36 -5.34 3.97 10.33
C SER A 36 -4.11 4.57 9.64
N ILE A 37 -3.94 4.29 8.33
CA ILE A 37 -2.85 4.88 7.55
C ILE A 37 -3.07 6.38 7.35
N ALA A 38 -4.29 6.84 7.07
CA ALA A 38 -4.58 8.26 6.91
C ALA A 38 -4.17 9.05 8.16
N LEU A 39 -4.50 8.53 9.35
CA LEU A 39 -4.06 9.13 10.61
C LEU A 39 -2.54 9.12 10.75
N THR A 40 -1.88 8.04 10.37
CA THR A 40 -0.41 7.94 10.39
C THR A 40 0.23 8.97 9.46
N LEU A 41 -0.29 9.15 8.24
CA LEU A 41 0.19 10.16 7.29
C LEU A 41 0.05 11.57 7.85
N VAL A 42 -1.08 11.89 8.48
CA VAL A 42 -1.28 13.18 9.15
C VAL A 42 -0.20 13.41 10.21
N VAL A 43 0.04 12.42 11.07
CA VAL A 43 1.07 12.51 12.12
C VAL A 43 2.47 12.71 11.50
N VAL A 44 2.82 11.93 10.48
CA VAL A 44 4.13 12.03 9.79
C VAL A 44 4.31 13.42 9.17
N PHE A 45 3.29 13.96 8.50
CA PHE A 45 3.38 15.30 7.91
C PHE A 45 3.47 16.40 8.97
N LEU A 46 2.73 16.27 10.08
CA LEU A 46 2.86 17.22 11.20
C LEU A 46 4.28 17.22 11.75
N VAL A 47 4.86 16.05 12.00
CA VAL A 47 6.24 15.92 12.47
C VAL A 47 7.22 16.52 11.46
N ALA A 48 7.05 16.25 10.16
CA ALA A 48 7.89 16.84 9.12
C ALA A 48 7.85 18.37 9.15
N LEU A 49 6.64 18.96 9.26
CA LEU A 49 6.44 20.41 9.35
C LEU A 49 7.10 21.01 10.61
N LEU A 50 7.01 20.31 11.75
CA LEU A 50 7.66 20.67 13.01
C LEU A 50 9.19 20.61 12.90
N MET A 51 9.73 19.64 12.18
CA MET A 51 11.16 19.52 11.88
C MET A 51 11.66 20.57 10.86
N GLY A 52 10.80 21.48 10.40
CA GLY A 52 11.17 22.57 9.51
C GLY A 52 10.99 22.26 8.02
N PHE A 53 10.31 21.17 7.66
CA PHE A 53 9.89 20.95 6.28
C PHE A 53 9.03 22.14 5.81
N ARG A 54 9.38 22.70 4.65
CA ARG A 54 8.64 23.77 3.99
C ARG A 54 8.45 23.39 2.54
N SER A 55 7.20 23.40 2.08
CA SER A 55 6.84 23.15 0.69
C SER A 55 6.11 24.36 0.13
N SER A 56 6.46 24.76 -1.08
CA SER A 56 5.75 25.77 -1.87
C SER A 56 4.54 25.19 -2.61
N ALA A 57 4.18 23.94 -2.34
CA ALA A 57 3.09 23.25 -3.01
C ALA A 57 1.73 23.83 -2.60
N SER A 58 0.89 24.10 -3.61
CA SER A 58 -0.53 24.44 -3.43
C SER A 58 -1.31 23.32 -2.74
N LEU A 59 -2.44 23.64 -2.12
CA LEU A 59 -3.35 22.65 -1.50
C LEU A 59 -3.70 21.48 -2.42
N LEU A 60 -3.91 21.73 -3.72
CA LEU A 60 -4.21 20.68 -4.70
C LEU A 60 -3.10 19.63 -4.84
N LYS A 61 -1.84 20.06 -4.76
CA LYS A 61 -0.67 19.15 -4.82
C LYS A 61 -0.56 18.31 -3.55
N TRP A 62 -0.89 18.88 -2.39
CA TRP A 62 -1.01 18.12 -1.15
C TRP A 62 -2.13 17.08 -1.19
N LEU A 63 -3.29 17.43 -1.77
CA LEU A 63 -4.36 16.47 -2.00
C LEU A 63 -3.95 15.36 -2.97
N ALA A 64 -3.18 15.69 -4.02
CA ALA A 64 -2.63 14.69 -4.94
C ALA A 64 -1.65 13.74 -4.24
N VAL A 65 -0.77 14.26 -3.36
CA VAL A 65 0.13 13.44 -2.52
C VAL A 65 -0.67 12.53 -1.59
N ALA A 66 -1.68 13.05 -0.91
CA ALA A 66 -2.55 12.22 -0.06
C ALA A 66 -3.27 11.14 -0.89
N GLY A 67 -3.76 11.48 -2.08
CA GLY A 67 -4.43 10.56 -2.99
C GLY A 67 -3.54 9.41 -3.46
N ILE A 68 -2.32 9.71 -3.93
CA ILE A 68 -1.40 8.67 -4.42
C ILE A 68 -0.91 7.75 -3.28
N LEU A 69 -0.64 8.31 -2.10
CA LEU A 69 -0.26 7.51 -0.92
C LEU A 69 -1.43 6.64 -0.43
N GLY A 70 -2.66 7.17 -0.47
CA GLY A 70 -3.88 6.42 -0.19
C GLY A 70 -4.11 5.28 -1.18
N LEU A 71 -3.94 5.53 -2.48
CA LEU A 71 -4.04 4.50 -3.53
C LEU A 71 -2.97 3.43 -3.39
N PHE A 72 -1.73 3.81 -3.10
CA PHE A 72 -0.65 2.84 -2.87
C PHE A 72 -0.94 1.97 -1.64
N THR A 73 -1.41 2.58 -0.57
CA THR A 73 -1.82 1.86 0.64
C THR A 73 -2.97 0.90 0.36
N LEU A 74 -3.97 1.33 -0.41
CA LEU A 74 -5.08 0.48 -0.83
C LEU A 74 -4.57 -0.74 -1.61
N ALA A 75 -3.65 -0.52 -2.54
CA ALA A 75 -3.03 -1.58 -3.34
C ALA A 75 -2.31 -2.60 -2.45
N LEU A 76 -1.47 -2.13 -1.51
CA LEU A 76 -0.77 -2.99 -0.55
C LEU A 76 -1.73 -3.72 0.39
N THR A 77 -2.83 -3.07 0.78
CA THR A 77 -3.85 -3.67 1.65
C THR A 77 -4.51 -4.85 0.93
N TRP A 78 -4.96 -4.66 -0.31
CA TRP A 78 -5.52 -5.75 -1.13
C TRP A 78 -4.51 -6.88 -1.36
N LEU A 79 -3.26 -6.53 -1.62
CA LEU A 79 -2.19 -7.51 -1.79
C LEU A 79 -1.96 -8.33 -0.52
N SER A 80 -2.02 -7.70 0.66
CA SER A 80 -1.83 -8.35 1.96
C SER A 80 -2.97 -9.30 2.37
N ILE A 81 -4.17 -9.12 1.79
CA ILE A 81 -5.31 -10.03 2.03
C ILE A 81 -5.01 -11.42 1.49
N ILE A 82 -4.30 -11.55 0.36
CA ILE A 82 -3.97 -12.85 -0.25
C ILE A 82 -3.24 -13.77 0.73
N PRO A 83 -2.06 -13.42 1.28
CA PRO A 83 -1.40 -14.25 2.28
C PRO A 83 -2.19 -14.36 3.59
N GLY A 84 -2.96 -13.34 3.96
CA GLY A 84 -3.88 -13.41 5.10
C GLY A 84 -4.94 -14.51 4.95
N LEU A 85 -5.35 -14.81 3.71
CA LEU A 85 -6.29 -15.87 3.40
C LEU A 85 -5.61 -17.21 3.10
N THR A 86 -4.43 -17.24 2.47
CA THR A 86 -3.79 -18.49 2.00
C THR A 86 -2.79 -19.10 2.97
N ALA A 87 -2.20 -18.32 3.88
CA ALA A 87 -1.17 -18.82 4.78
C ALA A 87 -1.69 -19.91 5.72
N LYS A 88 -0.86 -20.93 5.95
CA LYS A 88 -1.14 -22.06 6.85
C LYS A 88 -0.61 -21.84 8.27
N SER A 89 0.26 -20.84 8.46
CA SER A 89 0.86 -20.47 9.74
C SER A 89 1.08 -18.97 9.84
N MET A 90 1.32 -18.47 11.06
CA MET A 90 1.60 -17.06 11.31
C MET A 90 2.95 -16.65 10.71
N GLU A 91 3.94 -17.53 10.83
CA GLU A 91 5.27 -17.36 10.26
C GLU A 91 5.19 -17.27 8.74
N GLY A 92 4.38 -18.11 8.11
CA GLY A 92 4.12 -18.06 6.68
C GLY A 92 3.49 -16.72 6.26
N ALA A 93 2.44 -16.28 6.96
CA ALA A 93 1.79 -14.99 6.69
C ALA A 93 2.75 -13.80 6.85
N THR A 94 3.68 -13.89 7.80
CA THR A 94 4.72 -12.88 8.05
C THR A 94 5.74 -12.86 6.93
N ALA A 95 6.22 -14.03 6.50
CA ALA A 95 7.22 -14.15 5.45
C ALA A 95 6.76 -13.53 4.12
N TYR A 96 5.47 -13.61 3.80
CA TYR A 96 4.89 -12.92 2.64
C TYR A 96 4.99 -11.41 2.67
N SER A 97 5.16 -10.80 3.85
CA SER A 97 5.29 -9.35 3.99
C SER A 97 6.72 -8.87 3.70
N TYR A 98 7.74 -9.74 3.80
CA TYR A 98 9.13 -9.33 3.65
C TYR A 98 9.45 -8.67 2.30
N PRO A 99 9.05 -9.22 1.13
CA PRO A 99 9.30 -8.55 -0.13
C PRO A 99 8.72 -7.13 -0.18
N LEU A 100 7.53 -6.92 0.39
CA LEU A 100 6.89 -5.60 0.45
C LEU A 100 7.60 -4.64 1.41
N ILE A 101 8.14 -5.14 2.51
CA ILE A 101 8.93 -4.36 3.47
C ILE A 101 10.28 -3.96 2.86
N PHE A 102 10.93 -4.85 2.10
CA PHE A 102 12.23 -4.60 1.50
C PHE A 102 12.17 -3.78 0.22
N LEU A 103 11.05 -3.79 -0.50
CA LEU A 103 10.90 -3.09 -1.78
C LEU A 103 11.29 -1.59 -1.73
N PRO A 104 10.89 -0.80 -0.72
CA PRO A 104 11.30 0.60 -0.62
C PRO A 104 12.80 0.82 -0.44
N PHE A 105 13.54 -0.14 0.12
CA PHE A 105 14.99 0.00 0.34
C PHE A 105 15.78 -0.01 -0.97
N ILE A 106 15.22 -0.59 -2.03
CA ILE A 106 15.78 -0.59 -3.38
C ILE A 106 14.97 0.38 -4.26
N SER A 107 14.86 1.62 -3.80
CA SER A 107 14.13 2.70 -4.49
C SER A 107 14.87 4.03 -4.40
N SER A 108 14.39 5.02 -5.15
CA SER A 108 14.87 6.41 -5.06
C SER A 108 14.61 7.09 -3.70
N ALA A 109 13.93 6.42 -2.75
CA ALA A 109 13.68 6.97 -1.41
C ALA A 109 14.94 7.08 -0.55
N PHE A 110 15.88 6.14 -0.69
CA PHE A 110 17.07 6.06 0.16
C PHE A 110 18.30 6.65 -0.51
N VAL A 111 18.51 6.34 -1.79
CA VAL A 111 19.65 6.84 -2.57
C VAL A 111 19.21 7.16 -4.01
N PRO A 112 19.86 8.10 -4.71
CA PRO A 112 19.61 8.31 -6.13
C PRO A 112 19.82 7.02 -6.93
N THR A 113 18.90 6.67 -7.83
CA THR A 113 18.98 5.44 -8.65
C THR A 113 20.20 5.43 -9.56
N GLU A 114 20.64 6.61 -10.00
CA GLU A 114 21.83 6.82 -10.83
C GLU A 114 23.13 6.29 -10.19
N THR A 115 23.21 6.24 -8.85
CA THR A 115 24.39 5.75 -8.13
C THR A 115 24.35 4.24 -7.91
N MET A 116 23.27 3.55 -8.30
CA MET A 116 23.12 2.11 -8.11
C MET A 116 23.82 1.31 -9.23
N PRO A 117 24.33 0.09 -8.93
CA PRO A 117 24.82 -0.83 -9.96
C PRO A 117 23.76 -1.15 -11.02
N LYS A 118 24.15 -1.38 -12.28
CA LYS A 118 23.24 -1.50 -13.44
C LYS A 118 22.00 -2.37 -13.21
N VAL A 119 22.17 -3.56 -12.64
CA VAL A 119 21.07 -4.50 -12.39
C VAL A 119 20.10 -3.97 -11.31
N ILE A 120 20.65 -3.44 -10.22
CA ILE A 120 19.88 -2.89 -9.12
C ILE A 120 19.13 -1.64 -9.57
N ARG A 121 19.78 -0.79 -10.35
CA ARG A 121 19.20 0.40 -10.96
C ARG A 121 18.02 0.05 -11.86
N ALA A 122 18.17 -0.92 -12.76
CA ALA A 122 17.10 -1.33 -13.67
C ALA A 122 15.85 -1.78 -12.91
N PHE A 123 16.02 -2.53 -11.81
CA PHE A 123 14.90 -2.87 -10.93
C PHE A 123 14.32 -1.64 -10.22
N ALA A 124 15.18 -0.82 -9.61
CA ALA A 124 14.76 0.35 -8.85
C ALA A 124 13.99 1.36 -9.72
N GLU A 125 14.33 1.53 -10.98
CA GLU A 125 13.64 2.46 -11.89
C GLU A 125 12.28 1.94 -12.37
N ASN A 126 12.05 0.62 -12.33
CA ASN A 126 10.85 -0.03 -12.90
C ASN A 126 9.91 -0.61 -11.85
N GLN A 127 9.93 -0.07 -10.64
CA GLN A 127 9.12 -0.56 -9.52
C GLN A 127 8.26 0.57 -8.91
N PRO A 128 7.12 0.25 -8.26
CA PRO A 128 6.10 1.24 -7.89
C PRO A 128 6.57 2.30 -6.90
N VAL A 129 7.37 1.94 -5.89
CA VAL A 129 7.83 2.83 -4.83
C VAL A 129 8.67 3.96 -5.40
N THR A 130 9.59 3.70 -6.33
CA THR A 130 10.39 4.76 -6.97
C THR A 130 9.49 5.77 -7.68
N SER A 131 8.53 5.29 -8.47
CA SER A 131 7.58 6.16 -9.17
C SER A 131 6.76 7.02 -8.19
N ILE A 132 6.31 6.45 -7.08
CA ILE A 132 5.55 7.16 -6.04
C ILE A 132 6.42 8.21 -5.35
N VAL A 133 7.64 7.84 -4.95
CA VAL A 133 8.58 8.73 -4.28
C VAL A 133 8.93 9.91 -5.17
N ASP A 134 9.21 9.65 -6.45
CA ASP A 134 9.57 10.68 -7.41
C ASP A 134 8.38 11.60 -7.70
N ALA A 135 7.16 11.06 -7.82
CA ALA A 135 5.94 11.85 -7.96
C ALA A 135 5.67 12.74 -6.73
N VAL A 136 5.80 12.20 -5.52
CA VAL A 136 5.64 12.97 -4.27
C VAL A 136 6.69 14.07 -4.18
N ARG A 137 7.96 13.76 -4.50
CA ARG A 137 9.05 14.76 -4.50
C ARG A 137 8.79 15.84 -5.55
N ALA A 138 8.31 15.49 -6.73
CA ALA A 138 7.97 16.45 -7.78
C ALA A 138 6.83 17.38 -7.34
N LEU A 139 5.76 16.83 -6.77
CA LEU A 139 4.61 17.57 -6.25
C LEU A 139 4.99 18.53 -5.12
N LEU A 140 5.84 18.09 -4.17
CA LEU A 140 6.16 18.87 -2.98
C LEU A 140 7.32 19.86 -3.17
N TYR A 141 8.27 19.59 -4.07
CA TYR A 141 9.50 20.39 -4.21
C TYR A 141 9.74 20.96 -5.61
N LYS A 142 9.57 20.18 -6.68
CA LYS A 142 9.96 20.61 -8.04
C LYS A 142 8.92 21.50 -8.72
N GLY A 143 7.67 21.46 -8.24
CA GLY A 143 6.60 22.32 -8.74
C GLY A 143 5.96 21.84 -10.06
N THR A 144 6.70 21.14 -10.91
CA THR A 144 6.21 20.47 -12.12
C THR A 144 6.12 18.96 -11.90
N VAL A 145 5.04 18.36 -12.39
CA VAL A 145 4.81 16.92 -12.32
C VAL A 145 5.10 16.34 -13.70
N GLY A 146 6.06 15.43 -13.80
CA GLY A 146 6.38 14.72 -15.03
C GLY A 146 5.54 13.45 -15.19
N ASN A 147 6.08 12.48 -15.93
CA ASN A 147 5.42 11.20 -16.18
C ASN A 147 5.36 10.27 -14.95
N GLU A 148 6.08 10.58 -13.89
CA GLU A 148 6.21 9.75 -12.69
C GLU A 148 4.85 9.55 -12.00
N ILE A 149 3.97 10.56 -12.04
CA ILE A 149 2.62 10.45 -11.47
C ILE A 149 1.78 9.42 -12.22
N TRP A 150 1.87 9.37 -13.54
CA TRP A 150 1.09 8.46 -14.36
C TRP A 150 1.59 7.03 -14.21
N ILE A 151 2.91 6.84 -14.13
CA ILE A 151 3.51 5.53 -13.86
C ILE A 151 3.11 5.04 -12.47
N ALA A 152 3.17 5.91 -11.46
CA ALA A 152 2.74 5.57 -10.10
C ALA A 152 1.25 5.22 -10.04
N LEU A 153 0.39 5.96 -10.73
CA LEU A 153 -1.05 5.65 -10.83
C LEU A 153 -1.29 4.30 -11.53
N ALA A 154 -0.59 4.03 -12.63
CA ALA A 154 -0.67 2.76 -13.34
C ALA A 154 -0.29 1.58 -12.43
N TRP A 155 0.78 1.72 -11.64
CA TRP A 155 1.16 0.74 -10.64
C TRP A 155 0.09 0.54 -9.56
N CYS A 156 -0.39 1.62 -8.94
CA CYS A 156 -1.39 1.53 -7.87
C CYS A 156 -2.67 0.86 -8.36
N VAL A 157 -3.17 1.25 -9.53
CA VAL A 157 -4.38 0.68 -10.12
C VAL A 157 -4.14 -0.77 -10.54
N GLY A 158 -3.03 -1.06 -11.23
CA GLY A 158 -2.69 -2.40 -11.67
C GLY A 158 -2.59 -3.39 -10.51
N ILE A 159 -1.83 -3.04 -9.46
CA ILE A 159 -1.70 -3.88 -8.26
C ILE A 159 -3.06 -4.04 -7.58
N THR A 160 -3.84 -2.98 -7.43
CA THR A 160 -5.16 -3.06 -6.78
C THR A 160 -6.10 -4.00 -7.54
N VAL A 161 -6.21 -3.86 -8.86
CA VAL A 161 -7.09 -4.70 -9.70
C VAL A 161 -6.67 -6.16 -9.65
N ILE A 162 -5.38 -6.43 -9.81
CA ILE A 162 -4.83 -7.79 -9.75
C ILE A 162 -5.07 -8.39 -8.36
N ALA A 163 -4.67 -7.69 -7.30
CA ALA A 163 -4.78 -8.19 -5.94
C ALA A 163 -6.25 -8.40 -5.54
N TYR A 164 -7.15 -7.48 -5.88
CA TYR A 164 -8.59 -7.61 -5.65
C TYR A 164 -9.16 -8.87 -6.33
N PHE A 165 -8.81 -9.09 -7.59
CA PHE A 165 -9.28 -10.23 -8.35
C PHE A 165 -8.82 -11.56 -7.72
N PHE A 166 -7.52 -11.69 -7.43
CA PHE A 166 -6.97 -12.89 -6.80
C PHE A 166 -7.50 -13.11 -5.39
N ALA A 167 -7.54 -12.07 -4.55
CA ALA A 167 -8.10 -12.15 -3.20
C ALA A 167 -9.58 -12.60 -3.24
N SER A 168 -10.37 -12.04 -4.16
CA SER A 168 -11.78 -12.41 -4.33
C SER A 168 -11.96 -13.86 -4.78
N ARG A 169 -11.08 -14.37 -5.66
CA ARG A 169 -11.11 -15.78 -6.09
C ARG A 169 -10.74 -16.73 -4.96
N VAL A 170 -9.65 -16.45 -4.25
CA VAL A 170 -9.20 -17.26 -3.10
C VAL A 170 -10.25 -17.27 -1.99
N PHE A 171 -10.87 -16.12 -1.72
CA PHE A 171 -11.92 -16.01 -0.72
C PHE A 171 -13.14 -16.88 -1.08
N LYS A 172 -13.55 -16.88 -2.36
CA LYS A 172 -14.63 -17.75 -2.84
C LYS A 172 -14.28 -19.24 -2.73
N SER A 173 -13.07 -19.65 -3.09
CA SER A 173 -12.66 -21.06 -3.09
C SER A 173 -12.49 -21.67 -1.69
N LYS A 174 -12.30 -20.86 -0.65
CA LYS A 174 -12.25 -21.34 0.75
C LYS A 174 -13.63 -21.51 1.40
N LEU A 175 -14.69 -21.06 0.73
CA LEU A 175 -16.05 -21.01 1.25
C LEU A 175 -17.03 -21.90 0.47
N GLY A 176 -16.55 -22.62 -0.54
CA GLY A 176 -17.25 -23.71 -1.23
C GLY A 176 -16.53 -25.02 -0.96
#